data_AF-A0A814NDR8-F1
#
_entry.id   AF-A0A814NDR8-F1
#
_cell.length_a   1.000
_cell.length_b   1.000
_cell.length_c   1.000
_cell.angle_alpha   90.00
_cell.angle_beta   90.00
_cell.angle_gamma   90.00
#
_symmetry.space_group_name_H-M   'P 1'
#
loop_
_entity.id
_entity.type
_entity.pdbx_description
1 polymer ?
#
loop_
_entity_poly.entity_id
_entity_poly.type
_entity_poly.pdbx_seq_one_letter_code
_entity_poly.pdbx_strand_id
1 'polypeptide(L)'
;IWSSEMSNYVLVECGGENDVDRDFIFEIEYYSEMNTTRIGGFHRNFYPYLNQDGYRSPLVFVYFKKIETNVLINVECRAYARNIINDDSIEYKRGSVHFELIHCKKCVSVFVEDFNKASRMAHLQYFSYKGVGERNRKLFKYSQAVRVGDRIECAGQGGWDPITGDFDEDINKQIDQAFKNVQLNLIDAGGKGWEQVYRIVSYHIPLDDVALNAMVRNLKQWCPNHEPIWTVLGVSQLGEKSMKVEIDAFAHVPK
;
A
#
# COMPACT_ATOMS: atom_id res chain seq x y z
N ILE A 1 -24.38 -25.56 -6.71
CA ILE A 1 -23.82 -26.71 -5.96
C ILE A 1 -23.40 -26.16 -4.59
N TRP A 2 -24.31 -26.14 -3.62
CA TRP A 2 -24.00 -25.71 -2.25
C TRP A 2 -24.69 -26.70 -1.32
N SER A 3 -23.93 -27.45 -0.51
CA SER A 3 -24.52 -28.35 0.47
C SER A 3 -25.21 -27.55 1.58
N SER A 4 -26.13 -28.18 2.31
CA SER A 4 -26.80 -27.55 3.46
C SER A 4 -25.81 -27.03 4.52
N GLU A 5 -24.67 -27.70 4.69
CA GLU A 5 -23.62 -27.30 5.64
C GLU A 5 -22.89 -26.01 5.23
N MET A 6 -22.66 -25.80 3.92
CA MET A 6 -21.98 -24.60 3.42
C MET A 6 -22.81 -23.32 3.64
N SER A 7 -24.11 -23.43 3.88
CA SER A 7 -24.99 -22.29 4.15
C SER A 7 -24.74 -21.61 5.51
N ASN A 8 -24.00 -22.28 6.42
CA ASN A 8 -23.61 -21.70 7.70
C ASN A 8 -22.32 -20.88 7.65
N TYR A 9 -21.68 -20.81 6.48
CA TYR A 9 -20.41 -20.12 6.30
C TYR A 9 -20.55 -18.95 5.33
N VAL A 10 -19.77 -17.90 5.59
CA VAL A 10 -19.36 -16.93 4.58
C VAL A 10 -18.17 -17.57 3.87
N LEU A 11 -18.33 -17.96 2.61
CA LEU A 11 -17.34 -18.72 1.88
C LEU A 11 -16.28 -17.79 1.28
N VAL A 12 -15.04 -18.25 1.17
CA VAL A 12 -13.93 -17.49 0.60
C VAL A 12 -13.24 -18.31 -0.47
N GLU A 13 -13.13 -17.74 -1.66
CA GLU A 13 -12.41 -18.32 -2.79
C GLU A 13 -11.43 -17.29 -3.36
N CYS A 14 -10.19 -17.70 -3.50
CA CYS A 14 -9.08 -16.96 -4.06
C CYS A 14 -8.66 -17.54 -5.41
N GLY A 15 -8.23 -16.67 -6.31
CA GLY A 15 -7.66 -17.04 -7.60
C GLY A 15 -6.94 -15.87 -8.24
N GLY A 16 -6.48 -16.06 -9.48
CA GLY A 16 -5.92 -14.97 -10.26
C GLY A 16 -6.98 -13.94 -10.64
N GLU A 17 -6.62 -12.66 -10.60
CA GLU A 17 -7.53 -11.54 -10.89
C GLU A 17 -7.99 -11.53 -12.36
N ASN A 18 -7.10 -11.85 -13.30
CA ASN A 18 -7.42 -11.99 -14.72
C ASN A 18 -7.00 -13.37 -15.26
N ASP A 19 -7.28 -13.65 -16.54
CA ASP A 19 -6.95 -14.92 -17.18
C ASP A 19 -5.47 -15.29 -17.10
N VAL A 20 -4.58 -14.30 -17.22
CA VAL A 20 -3.13 -14.52 -17.14
C VAL A 20 -2.71 -14.91 -15.72
N ASP A 21 -3.23 -14.21 -14.71
CA ASP A 21 -2.97 -14.53 -13.31
C ASP A 21 -3.52 -15.90 -12.92
N ARG A 22 -4.68 -16.30 -13.47
CA ARG A 22 -5.29 -17.62 -13.25
C ARG A 22 -4.38 -18.74 -13.74
N ASP A 23 -3.76 -18.56 -14.89
CA ASP A 23 -2.84 -19.55 -15.47
C ASP A 23 -1.56 -19.75 -14.62
N PHE A 24 -1.20 -18.79 -13.77
CA PHE A 24 -0.04 -18.88 -12.88
C PHE A 24 -0.32 -19.52 -11.52
N ILE A 25 -1.58 -19.84 -11.23
CA ILE A 25 -1.98 -20.48 -9.98
C ILE A 25 -2.43 -21.91 -10.26
N PHE A 26 -1.64 -22.89 -9.79
CA PHE A 26 -1.90 -24.29 -10.06
C PHE A 26 -2.62 -25.01 -8.92
N GLU A 27 -2.30 -24.67 -7.67
CA GLU A 27 -2.85 -25.34 -6.50
C GLU A 27 -2.96 -24.38 -5.31
N ILE A 28 -4.19 -24.22 -4.80
CA ILE A 28 -4.51 -23.49 -3.57
C ILE A 28 -5.16 -24.46 -2.58
N GLU A 29 -4.75 -24.37 -1.33
CA GLU A 29 -5.40 -25.03 -0.20
C GLU A 29 -5.88 -23.97 0.81
N TYR A 30 -7.02 -24.23 1.45
CA TYR A 30 -7.57 -23.37 2.50
C TYR A 30 -7.52 -24.09 3.84
N TYR A 31 -7.13 -23.36 4.89
CA TYR A 31 -7.20 -23.84 6.27
C TYR A 31 -8.18 -22.96 7.04
N SER A 32 -9.30 -23.57 7.43
CA SER A 32 -10.41 -22.92 8.14
C SER A 32 -11.14 -23.95 9.01
N GLU A 33 -12.20 -23.55 9.71
CA GLU A 33 -13.06 -24.45 10.49
C GLU A 33 -13.93 -25.38 9.62
N MET A 34 -13.83 -25.29 8.29
CA MET A 34 -14.55 -26.17 7.37
C MET A 34 -13.83 -27.52 7.19
N ASN A 35 -14.60 -28.58 6.95
CA ASN A 35 -14.08 -29.94 6.65
C ASN A 35 -13.56 -30.10 5.20
N THR A 36 -13.06 -29.03 4.59
CA THR A 36 -12.55 -29.02 3.22
C THR A 36 -11.39 -28.04 3.09
N THR A 37 -10.43 -28.39 2.24
CA THR A 37 -9.30 -27.52 1.87
C THR A 37 -9.47 -26.87 0.50
N ARG A 38 -10.61 -27.08 -0.18
CA ARG A 38 -10.85 -26.54 -1.54
C ARG A 38 -11.41 -25.12 -1.54
N ILE A 39 -12.01 -24.71 -0.44
CA ILE A 39 -12.61 -23.40 -0.25
C ILE A 39 -12.47 -23.04 1.23
N GLY A 40 -12.27 -21.76 1.53
CA GLY A 40 -12.25 -21.26 2.89
C GLY A 40 -13.65 -20.86 3.35
N GLY A 41 -13.85 -20.72 4.66
CA GLY A 41 -15.07 -20.11 5.16
C GLY A 41 -14.99 -19.64 6.59
N PHE A 42 -15.74 -18.58 6.86
CA PHE A 42 -15.97 -18.03 8.19
C PHE A 42 -17.34 -18.49 8.68
N HIS A 43 -17.41 -19.04 9.89
CA HIS A 43 -18.71 -19.41 10.44
C HIS A 43 -19.59 -18.17 10.64
N ARG A 44 -20.88 -18.23 10.27
CA ARG A 44 -21.80 -17.08 10.35
C ARG A 44 -21.96 -16.51 11.76
N ASN A 45 -21.65 -17.29 12.80
CA ASN A 45 -21.76 -16.88 14.21
C ASN A 45 -20.85 -15.69 14.56
N PHE A 46 -19.81 -15.42 13.75
CA PHE A 46 -18.96 -14.25 13.92
C PHE A 46 -19.61 -12.95 13.37
N TYR A 47 -20.77 -13.04 12.71
CA TYR A 47 -21.42 -11.92 12.05
C TYR A 47 -22.90 -11.75 12.47
N PRO A 48 -23.45 -10.52 12.48
CA PRO A 48 -22.76 -9.26 12.21
C PRO A 48 -21.82 -8.85 13.35
N TYR A 49 -20.77 -8.10 13.01
CA TYR A 49 -19.96 -7.43 14.02
C TYR A 49 -20.75 -6.23 14.55
N LEU A 50 -21.05 -6.22 15.85
CA LEU A 50 -21.84 -5.20 16.56
C LEU A 50 -21.00 -4.42 17.57
N ASN A 51 -19.66 -4.42 17.41
CA ASN A 51 -18.72 -3.81 18.34
C ASN A 51 -18.76 -4.41 19.76
N GLN A 52 -19.04 -5.73 19.86
CA GLN A 52 -19.03 -6.45 21.13
C GLN A 52 -17.61 -6.61 21.70
N ASP A 53 -17.47 -6.45 23.02
CA ASP A 53 -16.19 -6.58 23.71
C ASP A 53 -15.63 -8.01 23.61
N GLY A 54 -14.30 -8.13 23.49
CA GLY A 54 -13.61 -9.41 23.30
C GLY A 54 -13.83 -10.09 21.93
N TYR A 55 -14.45 -9.42 20.95
CA TYR A 55 -14.61 -9.96 19.61
C TYR A 55 -13.24 -10.26 18.96
N ARG A 56 -13.10 -11.50 18.46
CA ARG A 56 -11.94 -11.92 17.65
C ARG A 56 -12.42 -12.22 16.25
N SER A 57 -11.96 -11.43 15.28
CA SER A 57 -12.26 -11.67 13.88
C SER A 57 -11.77 -13.08 13.48
N PRO A 58 -12.62 -13.89 12.83
CA PRO A 58 -12.21 -15.21 12.37
C PRO A 58 -11.18 -15.08 11.24
N LEU A 59 -10.31 -16.08 11.12
CA LEU A 59 -9.26 -16.12 10.09
C LEU A 59 -9.46 -17.33 9.18
N VAL A 60 -9.20 -17.13 7.90
CA VAL A 60 -9.07 -18.20 6.89
C VAL A 60 -7.67 -18.06 6.32
N PHE A 61 -6.87 -19.12 6.44
CA PHE A 61 -5.54 -19.15 5.81
C PHE A 61 -5.66 -19.70 4.40
N VAL A 62 -5.00 -19.02 3.47
CA VAL A 62 -4.93 -19.40 2.06
C VAL A 62 -3.48 -19.78 1.76
N TYR A 63 -3.27 -21.01 1.31
CA TYR A 63 -1.96 -21.56 1.02
C TYR A 63 -1.79 -21.84 -0.46
N PHE A 64 -0.97 -21.02 -1.12
CA PHE A 64 -0.59 -21.15 -2.52
C PHE A 64 0.48 -22.24 -2.66
N LYS A 65 0.04 -23.50 -2.64
CA LYS A 65 0.90 -24.68 -2.62
C LYS A 65 1.72 -24.82 -3.90
N LYS A 66 1.15 -24.48 -5.05
CA LYS A 66 1.84 -24.51 -6.34
C LYS A 66 1.43 -23.32 -7.20
N ILE A 67 2.40 -22.49 -7.52
CA ILE A 67 2.27 -21.30 -8.36
C ILE A 67 3.50 -21.14 -9.24
N GLU A 68 3.38 -20.33 -10.28
CA GLU A 68 4.49 -20.00 -11.17
C GLU A 68 5.55 -19.16 -10.44
N THR A 69 6.82 -19.31 -10.85
CA THR A 69 7.95 -18.66 -10.19
C THR A 69 8.48 -17.49 -10.98
N ASN A 70 9.01 -16.48 -10.26
CA ASN A 70 9.59 -15.27 -10.84
C ASN A 70 8.60 -14.46 -11.72
N VAL A 71 7.31 -14.60 -11.46
CA VAL A 71 6.24 -13.78 -12.03
C VAL A 71 5.46 -13.13 -10.89
N LEU A 72 5.03 -11.88 -11.10
CA LEU A 72 4.11 -11.20 -10.21
C LEU A 72 2.69 -11.66 -10.56
N ILE A 73 1.96 -12.20 -9.59
CA ILE A 73 0.60 -12.72 -9.74
C ILE A 73 -0.34 -11.81 -8.94
N ASN A 74 -1.34 -11.23 -9.60
CA ASN A 74 -2.41 -10.50 -8.92
C ASN A 74 -3.46 -11.50 -8.46
N VAL A 75 -3.69 -11.55 -7.15
CA VAL A 75 -4.64 -12.46 -6.53
C VAL A 75 -5.86 -11.69 -6.06
N GLU A 76 -7.04 -12.20 -6.39
CA GLU A 76 -8.30 -11.73 -5.83
C GLU A 76 -8.94 -12.85 -4.99
N CYS A 77 -9.32 -12.53 -3.75
CA CYS A 77 -10.12 -13.40 -2.89
C CYS A 77 -11.51 -12.81 -2.71
N ARG A 78 -12.55 -13.57 -3.04
CA ARG A 78 -13.96 -13.17 -2.98
C ARG A 78 -14.69 -13.91 -1.87
N ALA A 79 -15.56 -13.18 -1.20
CA ALA A 79 -16.45 -13.70 -0.18
C ALA A 79 -17.85 -13.94 -0.75
N TYR A 80 -18.47 -15.07 -0.42
CA TYR A 80 -19.81 -15.42 -0.86
C TYR A 80 -20.72 -15.71 0.33
N ALA A 81 -21.78 -14.90 0.44
CA ALA A 81 -22.91 -15.11 1.31
C ALA A 81 -24.14 -14.42 0.70
N ARG A 82 -25.36 -14.75 1.14
CA ARG A 82 -26.60 -14.20 0.54
C ARG A 82 -26.67 -12.67 0.54
N ASN A 83 -25.98 -12.01 1.48
CA ASN A 83 -25.97 -10.56 1.67
C ASN A 83 -24.67 -9.89 1.21
N ILE A 84 -23.76 -10.61 0.55
CA ILE A 84 -22.54 -10.05 -0.02
C ILE A 84 -22.76 -9.83 -1.51
N ILE A 85 -22.66 -8.57 -1.92
CA ILE A 85 -22.65 -8.18 -3.33
C ILE A 85 -21.20 -8.18 -3.78
N ASN A 86 -20.86 -9.12 -4.66
CA ASN A 86 -19.59 -9.10 -5.38
C ASN A 86 -19.76 -8.17 -6.57
N ASP A 87 -19.01 -7.07 -6.57
CA ASP A 87 -19.04 -6.06 -7.61
C ASP A 87 -17.70 -6.11 -8.35
N ASP A 88 -17.75 -6.36 -9.66
CA ASP A 88 -16.58 -6.45 -10.53
C ASP A 88 -16.09 -5.06 -11.00
N SER A 89 -16.74 -3.97 -10.55
CA SER A 89 -16.31 -2.61 -10.90
C SER A 89 -15.00 -2.22 -10.19
N ILE A 90 -14.11 -1.57 -10.96
CA ILE A 90 -12.79 -1.10 -10.50
C ILE A 90 -12.90 -0.10 -9.32
N GLU A 91 -14.04 0.60 -9.18
CA GLU A 91 -14.25 1.60 -8.14
C GLU A 91 -14.68 1.02 -6.78
N TYR A 92 -15.32 -0.16 -6.76
CA TYR A 92 -15.87 -0.74 -5.53
C TYR A 92 -15.74 -2.27 -5.52
N LYS A 93 -14.55 -2.79 -5.20
CA LYS A 93 -14.31 -4.22 -4.91
C LYS A 93 -15.01 -4.69 -3.62
N ARG A 94 -16.34 -4.58 -3.55
CA ARG A 94 -17.14 -5.03 -2.40
C ARG A 94 -17.13 -6.54 -2.35
N GLY A 95 -16.89 -7.08 -1.15
CA GLY A 95 -16.84 -8.52 -0.95
C GLY A 95 -15.55 -9.18 -1.46
N SER A 96 -14.58 -8.43 -1.98
CA SER A 96 -13.29 -8.98 -2.39
C SER A 96 -12.10 -8.23 -1.79
N VAL A 97 -10.97 -8.93 -1.71
CA VAL A 97 -9.67 -8.37 -1.37
C VAL A 97 -8.69 -8.73 -2.48
N HIS A 98 -7.80 -7.80 -2.80
CA HIS A 98 -6.76 -7.98 -3.79
C HIS A 98 -5.38 -7.87 -3.12
N PHE A 99 -4.43 -8.70 -3.56
CA PHE A 99 -3.02 -8.58 -3.20
C PHE A 99 -2.13 -9.19 -4.29
N GLU A 100 -0.85 -8.79 -4.28
CA GLU A 100 0.14 -9.28 -5.23
C GLU A 100 1.03 -10.35 -4.58
N LEU A 101 1.40 -11.38 -5.35
CA LEU A 101 2.20 -12.49 -4.88
C LEU A 101 3.32 -12.83 -5.88
N ILE A 102 4.54 -13.04 -5.37
CA ILE A 102 5.69 -13.49 -6.16
C ILE A 102 6.45 -14.59 -5.42
N HIS A 103 6.73 -15.71 -6.11
CA HIS A 103 7.53 -16.82 -5.56
C HIS A 103 8.84 -16.99 -6.34
N CYS A 104 9.98 -16.76 -5.68
CA CYS A 104 11.31 -16.87 -6.30
C CYS A 104 11.99 -18.20 -5.96
N LYS A 105 12.28 -19.05 -6.96
CA LYS A 105 13.14 -20.23 -6.79
C LYS A 105 14.60 -19.85 -7.05
N LYS A 106 15.35 -19.55 -5.98
CA LYS A 106 16.77 -19.16 -5.94
C LYS A 106 17.14 -17.83 -6.64
N CYS A 107 17.53 -16.86 -5.81
CA CYS A 107 18.56 -15.89 -6.18
C CYS A 107 19.84 -16.66 -6.52
N VAL A 108 20.19 -16.79 -7.81
CA VAL A 108 21.51 -17.28 -8.17
C VAL A 108 22.50 -16.13 -8.00
N SER A 109 23.39 -16.26 -7.02
CA SER A 109 24.62 -15.49 -6.95
C SER A 109 25.53 -15.90 -8.12
N VAL A 110 25.51 -15.11 -9.20
CA VAL A 110 26.57 -15.15 -10.23
C VAL A 110 27.34 -13.84 -10.14
N PHE A 111 28.54 -13.92 -9.57
CA PHE A 111 29.61 -13.01 -9.92
C PHE A 111 30.16 -13.42 -11.29
N VAL A 112 30.64 -12.40 -12.01
CA VAL A 112 31.64 -12.39 -13.10
C VAL A 112 31.12 -11.92 -14.47
N GLU A 113 31.69 -10.77 -14.84
CA GLU A 113 32.07 -10.23 -16.16
C GLU A 113 31.15 -9.29 -16.97
N ASP A 114 31.82 -8.22 -17.39
CA ASP A 114 31.39 -7.06 -18.16
C ASP A 114 30.62 -7.42 -19.43
N PHE A 115 29.38 -6.95 -19.53
CA PHE A 115 28.73 -6.67 -20.81
C PHE A 115 28.08 -5.29 -20.77
N ASN A 116 28.80 -4.33 -21.34
CA ASN A 116 28.24 -3.05 -21.76
C ASN A 116 27.24 -3.27 -22.92
N LYS A 117 25.93 -3.20 -22.66
CA LYS A 117 24.96 -2.30 -23.33
C LYS A 117 23.50 -2.71 -23.10
N ALA A 118 22.69 -1.68 -22.83
CA ALA A 118 21.24 -1.65 -22.65
C ALA A 118 20.72 -2.19 -21.31
N SER A 119 20.91 -1.37 -20.26
CA SER A 119 20.06 -1.36 -19.08
C SER A 119 18.59 -1.43 -19.51
N ARG A 120 17.91 -2.55 -19.24
CA ARG A 120 16.45 -2.56 -19.16
C ARG A 120 16.10 -1.75 -17.92
N MET A 121 15.94 -0.44 -18.12
CA MET A 121 15.31 0.43 -17.13
C MET A 121 13.95 -0.17 -16.79
N ALA A 122 13.56 -0.10 -15.52
CA ALA A 122 12.19 -0.42 -15.14
C ALA A 122 11.22 0.38 -16.03
N HIS A 123 10.11 -0.24 -16.43
CA HIS A 123 9.16 0.36 -17.37
C HIS A 123 8.48 1.62 -16.81
N LEU A 124 8.47 1.77 -15.48
CA LEU A 124 8.00 2.95 -14.77
C LEU A 124 9.10 4.01 -14.66
N GLN A 125 8.69 5.27 -14.58
CA GLN A 125 9.59 6.39 -14.35
C GLN A 125 9.72 6.66 -12.85
N TYR A 126 10.95 6.71 -12.38
CA TYR A 126 11.28 6.94 -10.98
C TYR A 126 12.03 8.27 -10.82
N PHE A 127 11.68 8.99 -9.77
CA PHE A 127 12.10 10.37 -9.54
C PHE A 127 12.79 10.49 -8.19
N SER A 128 13.75 11.40 -8.10
CA SER A 128 14.54 11.65 -6.90
C SER A 128 15.06 13.08 -6.99
N TYR A 129 14.40 13.98 -6.26
CA TYR A 129 14.80 15.37 -6.20
C TYR A 129 16.24 15.51 -5.67
N LYS A 130 16.88 16.63 -6.03
CA LYS A 130 18.27 16.93 -5.67
C LYS A 130 18.50 16.91 -4.16
N GLY A 131 19.74 16.61 -3.75
CA GLY A 131 20.12 16.59 -2.33
C GLY A 131 19.75 15.27 -1.68
N VAL A 132 18.86 15.31 -0.69
CA VAL A 132 18.47 14.12 0.09
C VAL A 132 17.85 13.03 -0.79
N GLY A 133 17.04 13.38 -1.79
CA GLY A 133 16.43 12.39 -2.69
C GLY A 133 17.47 11.56 -3.45
N GLU A 134 18.41 12.23 -4.13
CA GLU A 134 19.52 11.57 -4.83
C GLU A 134 20.46 10.81 -3.87
N ARG A 135 20.75 11.38 -2.70
CA ARG A 135 21.56 10.74 -1.65
C ARG A 135 20.91 9.43 -1.20
N ASN A 136 19.64 9.47 -0.85
CA ASN A 136 18.89 8.31 -0.37
C ASN A 136 18.72 7.25 -1.46
N ARG A 137 18.53 7.66 -2.72
CA ARG A 137 18.56 6.72 -3.85
C ARG A 137 19.88 5.95 -3.95
N LYS A 138 21.01 6.62 -3.76
CA LYS A 138 22.34 6.00 -3.81
C LYS A 138 22.62 5.11 -2.60
N LEU A 139 22.25 5.57 -1.40
CA LEU A 139 22.59 4.89 -0.14
C LEU A 139 21.61 3.78 0.25
N PHE A 140 20.31 3.99 0.04
CA PHE A 140 19.23 3.11 0.52
C PHE A 140 18.46 2.43 -0.61
N LYS A 141 18.78 2.70 -1.88
CA LYS A 141 18.24 1.99 -3.06
C LYS A 141 16.71 2.11 -3.23
N TYR A 142 16.13 3.24 -2.86
CA TYR A 142 14.73 3.59 -3.17
C TYR A 142 14.63 4.95 -3.87
N SER A 143 13.55 5.20 -4.60
CA SER A 143 13.29 6.49 -5.26
C SER A 143 12.27 7.29 -4.46
N GLN A 144 12.31 8.61 -4.55
CA GLN A 144 11.39 9.48 -3.79
C GLN A 144 9.97 9.44 -4.35
N ALA A 145 9.81 9.25 -5.65
CA ALA A 145 8.51 9.04 -6.26
C ALA A 145 8.60 8.09 -7.46
N VAL A 146 7.46 7.53 -7.83
CA VAL A 146 7.25 6.77 -9.06
C VAL A 146 6.01 7.29 -9.77
N ARG A 147 6.07 7.34 -11.10
CA ARG A 147 4.91 7.64 -11.94
C ARG A 147 4.33 6.35 -12.50
N VAL A 148 3.05 6.11 -12.22
CA VAL A 148 2.27 4.94 -12.66
C VAL A 148 1.06 5.43 -13.45
N GLY A 149 1.17 5.44 -14.78
CA GLY A 149 0.11 5.95 -15.65
C GLY A 149 -0.21 7.43 -15.40
N ASP A 150 -1.42 7.69 -14.90
CA ASP A 150 -1.97 8.98 -14.51
C ASP A 150 -1.80 9.26 -13.00
N ARG A 151 -0.93 8.53 -12.31
CA ARG A 151 -0.69 8.72 -10.87
C ARG A 151 0.78 8.96 -10.57
N ILE A 152 1.01 9.71 -9.50
CA ILE A 152 2.31 9.82 -8.84
C ILE A 152 2.16 9.27 -7.42
N GLU A 153 3.03 8.35 -7.07
CA GLU A 153 3.12 7.80 -5.71
C GLU A 153 4.44 8.25 -5.10
N CYS A 154 4.33 8.94 -3.96
CA CYS A 154 5.49 9.36 -3.18
C CYS A 154 5.89 8.25 -2.22
N ALA A 155 7.19 8.02 -2.08
CA ALA A 155 7.74 7.45 -0.85
C ALA A 155 7.47 8.40 0.33
N GLY A 156 7.39 7.85 1.54
CA GLY A 156 7.13 8.62 2.76
C GLY A 156 8.05 9.82 2.90
N GLN A 157 7.45 11.01 3.02
CA GLN A 157 8.16 12.27 3.20
C GLN A 157 8.06 12.71 4.66
N GLY A 158 9.22 12.84 5.29
CA GLY A 158 9.36 13.34 6.65
C GLY A 158 9.82 14.79 6.71
N GLY A 159 10.00 15.30 7.92
CA GLY A 159 10.35 16.71 8.18
C GLY A 159 11.83 17.08 7.99
N TRP A 160 12.56 16.42 7.09
CA TRP A 160 13.97 16.73 6.84
C TRP A 160 14.14 17.96 5.94
N ASP A 161 15.23 18.70 6.09
CA ASP A 161 15.68 19.65 5.08
C ASP A 161 16.09 18.90 3.79
N PRO A 162 15.56 19.21 2.60
CA PRO A 162 15.83 18.45 1.38
C PRO A 162 17.26 18.59 0.87
N ILE A 163 18.04 19.54 1.38
CA ILE A 163 19.44 19.75 1.04
C ILE A 163 20.37 19.12 2.08
N THR A 164 20.18 19.45 3.36
CA THR A 164 21.10 18.99 4.43
C THR A 164 20.71 17.62 5.01
N GLY A 165 19.41 17.30 5.03
CA GLY A 165 18.87 16.12 5.69
C GLY A 165 18.64 16.29 7.19
N ASP A 166 18.80 17.50 7.72
CA ASP A 166 18.59 17.78 9.14
C ASP A 166 17.10 17.83 9.51
N PHE A 167 16.80 17.55 10.78
CA PHE A 167 15.44 17.58 11.33
C PHE A 167 15.34 18.69 12.37
N ASP A 168 14.29 19.50 12.31
CA ASP A 168 13.96 20.40 13.42
C ASP A 168 13.45 19.59 14.62
N GLU A 169 13.74 20.01 15.85
CA GLU A 169 13.23 19.31 17.04
C GLU A 169 11.74 19.57 17.27
N ASP A 170 11.19 20.68 16.77
CA ASP A 170 9.78 21.01 16.94
C ASP A 170 8.88 20.23 15.96
N ILE A 171 7.82 19.61 16.49
CA ILE A 171 6.90 18.79 15.71
C ILE A 171 6.11 19.61 14.67
N ASN A 172 5.73 20.85 14.98
CA ASN A 172 5.01 21.69 14.02
C ASN A 172 5.89 21.98 12.82
N LYS A 173 7.16 22.32 13.06
CA LYS A 173 8.12 22.60 11.99
C LYS A 173 8.48 21.36 11.19
N GLN A 174 8.63 20.19 11.82
CA GLN A 174 8.81 18.93 11.07
C GLN A 174 7.60 18.65 10.18
N ILE A 175 6.37 18.84 10.68
CA ILE A 175 5.15 18.65 9.88
C ILE A 175 5.12 19.65 8.71
N ASP A 176 5.41 20.93 8.94
CA ASP A 176 5.51 21.93 7.87
C ASP A 176 6.52 21.54 6.80
N GLN A 177 7.67 21.05 7.23
CA GLN A 177 8.72 20.63 6.33
C GLN A 177 8.33 19.37 5.57
N ALA A 178 7.65 18.41 6.19
CA ALA A 178 7.11 17.22 5.52
C ALA A 178 6.12 17.62 4.40
N PHE A 179 5.24 18.59 4.63
CA PHE A 179 4.34 19.11 3.60
C PHE A 179 5.11 19.77 2.43
N LYS A 180 6.15 20.55 2.72
CA LYS A 180 7.03 21.11 1.67
C LYS A 180 7.77 20.02 0.89
N ASN A 181 8.18 18.95 1.55
CA ASN A 181 8.86 17.83 0.92
C ASN A 181 7.92 17.03 0.01
N VAL A 182 6.66 16.81 0.41
CA VAL A 182 5.63 16.25 -0.48
C VAL A 182 5.43 17.13 -1.72
N GLN A 183 5.30 18.45 -1.53
CA GLN A 183 5.17 19.40 -2.65
C GLN A 183 6.35 19.29 -3.62
N LEU A 184 7.58 19.31 -3.10
CA LEU A 184 8.81 19.19 -3.88
C LEU A 184 8.85 17.88 -4.66
N ASN A 185 8.54 16.77 -3.98
CA ASN A 185 8.59 15.44 -4.56
C ASN A 185 7.57 15.26 -5.69
N LEU A 186 6.35 15.75 -5.50
CA LEU A 186 5.31 15.74 -6.54
C LEU A 186 5.69 16.58 -7.76
N ILE A 187 6.25 17.78 -7.56
CA ILE A 187 6.71 18.64 -8.65
C ILE A 187 7.87 18.00 -9.42
N ASP A 188 8.86 17.44 -8.72
CA ASP A 188 10.01 16.75 -9.33
C ASP A 188 9.56 15.57 -10.21
N ALA A 189 8.48 14.88 -9.81
CA ALA A 189 7.85 13.82 -10.56
C ALA A 189 6.89 14.29 -11.68
N GLY A 190 6.84 15.59 -11.97
CA GLY A 190 6.04 16.19 -13.04
C GLY A 190 4.58 16.46 -12.69
N GLY A 191 4.23 16.49 -11.41
CA GLY A 191 2.95 16.96 -10.92
C GLY A 191 2.93 18.47 -10.63
N LYS A 192 1.78 18.95 -10.15
CA LYS A 192 1.52 20.33 -9.73
C LYS A 192 1.54 20.49 -8.20
N GLY A 193 1.81 19.41 -7.47
CA GLY A 193 1.90 19.40 -6.01
C GLY A 193 0.59 19.04 -5.32
N TRP A 194 0.35 19.64 -4.16
CA TRP A 194 -0.76 19.29 -3.27
C TRP A 194 -2.15 19.40 -3.90
N GLU A 195 -2.37 20.25 -4.90
CA GLU A 195 -3.67 20.37 -5.58
C GLU A 195 -4.14 19.09 -6.29
N GLN A 196 -3.24 18.13 -6.49
CA GLN A 196 -3.51 16.86 -7.15
C GLN A 196 -3.57 15.67 -6.18
N VAL A 197 -3.34 15.90 -4.88
CA VAL A 197 -3.26 14.84 -3.88
C VAL A 197 -4.68 14.42 -3.49
N TYR A 198 -5.02 13.15 -3.69
CA TYR A 198 -6.34 12.65 -3.32
C TYR A 198 -6.32 11.77 -2.07
N ARG A 199 -5.16 11.22 -1.69
CA ARG A 199 -5.00 10.35 -0.52
C ARG A 199 -3.70 10.64 0.19
N ILE A 200 -3.75 10.66 1.52
CA ILE A 200 -2.58 10.64 2.38
C ILE A 200 -2.68 9.60 3.49
N VAL A 201 -1.54 9.04 3.86
CA VAL A 201 -1.36 8.27 5.11
C VAL A 201 -0.24 8.96 5.89
N SER A 202 -0.48 9.26 7.17
CA SER A 202 0.53 9.90 8.01
C SER A 202 0.83 9.07 9.25
N TYR A 203 2.12 8.89 9.52
CA TYR A 203 2.65 8.16 10.67
C TYR A 203 3.27 9.15 11.64
N HIS A 204 2.95 9.04 12.92
CA HIS A 204 3.38 9.98 13.95
C HIS A 204 4.01 9.26 15.15
N ILE A 205 5.11 9.80 15.68
CA ILE A 205 5.67 9.36 16.96
C ILE A 205 4.84 9.96 18.11
N PRO A 206 4.78 11.30 18.29
CA PRO A 206 3.73 11.91 19.10
C PRO A 206 2.47 12.08 18.24
N LEU A 207 1.42 11.30 18.52
CA LEU A 207 0.09 11.55 17.98
C LEU A 207 -0.77 12.25 19.03
N ASP A 208 -0.53 13.54 19.21
CA ASP A 208 -1.26 14.41 20.13
C ASP A 208 -1.99 15.54 19.40
N ASP A 209 -2.69 16.39 20.14
CA ASP A 209 -3.44 17.52 19.58
C ASP A 209 -2.53 18.53 18.87
N VAL A 210 -1.26 18.65 19.27
CA VAL A 210 -0.31 19.57 18.63
C VAL A 210 0.01 19.07 17.22
N ALA A 211 0.35 17.79 17.09
CA ALA A 211 0.62 17.16 15.80
C ALA A 211 -0.63 17.15 14.89
N LEU A 212 -1.79 16.79 15.42
CA LEU A 212 -3.04 16.77 14.66
C LEU A 212 -3.44 18.17 14.17
N ASN A 213 -3.36 19.19 15.02
CA ASN A 213 -3.65 20.57 14.60
C ASN A 213 -2.65 21.06 13.53
N ALA A 214 -1.39 20.64 13.61
CA ALA A 214 -0.37 20.96 12.61
C ALA A 214 -0.65 20.31 11.24
N MET A 215 -1.16 19.07 11.23
CA MET A 215 -1.61 18.41 10.00
C MET A 215 -2.82 19.14 9.41
N VAL A 216 -3.84 19.42 10.23
CA VAL A 216 -5.08 20.09 9.78
C VAL A 216 -4.81 21.47 9.20
N ARG A 217 -3.96 22.28 9.84
CA ARG A 217 -3.63 23.62 9.31
C ARG A 217 -2.91 23.54 7.97
N ASN A 218 -2.02 22.56 7.79
CA ASN A 218 -1.32 22.36 6.52
C ASN A 218 -2.29 21.87 5.45
N LEU A 219 -3.17 20.91 5.74
CA LEU A 219 -4.19 20.46 4.79
C LEU A 219 -5.06 21.62 4.31
N LYS A 220 -5.53 22.50 5.22
CA LYS A 220 -6.28 23.71 4.85
C LYS A 220 -5.48 24.67 3.97
N GLN A 221 -4.18 24.82 4.23
CA GLN A 221 -3.31 25.71 3.47
C GLN A 221 -2.97 25.18 2.08
N TRP A 222 -2.61 23.90 1.98
CA TRP A 222 -2.08 23.29 0.77
C TRP A 222 -3.17 22.69 -0.13
N CYS A 223 -4.33 22.37 0.44
CA CYS A 223 -5.50 21.82 -0.26
C CYS A 223 -6.72 22.77 -0.10
N PRO A 224 -6.65 24.03 -0.54
CA PRO A 224 -7.75 24.99 -0.30
C PRO A 224 -9.01 24.68 -1.12
N ASN A 225 -8.90 23.85 -2.16
CA ASN A 225 -9.96 23.58 -3.12
C ASN A 225 -10.41 22.10 -3.16
N HIS A 226 -9.91 21.26 -2.26
CA HIS A 226 -10.29 19.85 -2.14
C HIS A 226 -9.86 19.27 -0.79
N GLU A 227 -10.48 18.17 -0.38
CA GLU A 227 -10.14 17.45 0.85
C GLU A 227 -9.64 16.03 0.51
N PRO A 228 -8.33 15.74 0.66
CA PRO A 228 -7.83 14.39 0.44
C PRO A 228 -8.38 13.43 1.52
N ILE A 229 -8.58 12.16 1.15
CA ILE A 229 -8.82 11.13 2.17
C ILE A 229 -7.57 10.95 3.03
N TRP A 230 -7.74 10.86 4.34
CA TRP A 230 -6.63 10.84 5.29
C TRP A 230 -6.76 9.68 6.28
N THR A 231 -5.72 8.85 6.34
CA THR A 231 -5.51 7.86 7.41
C THR A 231 -4.36 8.31 8.31
N VAL A 232 -4.56 8.25 9.62
CA VAL A 232 -3.56 8.66 10.62
C VAL A 232 -3.25 7.52 11.57
N LEU A 233 -1.96 7.28 11.82
CA LEU A 233 -1.48 6.21 12.68
C LEU A 233 -0.40 6.72 13.64
N GLY A 234 -0.50 6.31 14.91
CA GLY A 234 0.60 6.43 15.86
C GLY A 234 1.52 5.21 15.72
N VAL A 235 2.83 5.44 15.63
CA VAL A 235 3.84 4.39 15.49
C VAL A 235 4.94 4.57 16.55
N SER A 236 5.66 3.50 16.86
CA SER A 236 6.74 3.53 17.85
C SER A 236 8.07 4.09 17.31
N GLN A 237 8.28 4.02 15.99
CA GLN A 237 9.52 4.48 15.34
C GLN A 237 9.28 4.79 13.84
N LEU A 238 10.12 5.67 13.29
CA LEU A 238 10.20 6.03 11.86
C LEU A 238 11.60 5.78 11.29
N GLY A 239 11.83 6.09 10.01
CA GLY A 239 13.06 5.76 9.29
C GLY A 239 14.36 6.32 9.90
N GLU A 240 14.30 7.47 10.58
CA GLU A 240 15.43 8.06 11.32
C GLU A 240 15.02 8.35 12.77
N LYS A 241 15.97 8.27 13.71
CA LYS A 241 15.69 8.47 15.14
C LYS A 241 15.09 9.86 15.45
N SER A 242 15.46 10.87 14.67
CA SER A 242 14.98 12.25 14.82
C SER A 242 13.66 12.52 14.10
N MET A 243 13.18 11.60 13.26
CA MET A 243 11.89 11.73 12.58
C MET A 243 10.73 11.57 13.56
N LYS A 244 9.79 12.52 13.53
CA LYS A 244 8.57 12.48 14.33
C LYS A 244 7.31 12.33 13.51
N VAL A 245 7.38 12.61 12.20
CA VAL A 245 6.28 12.47 11.24
C VAL A 245 6.80 11.97 9.91
N GLU A 246 5.98 11.17 9.23
CA GLU A 246 6.17 10.72 7.85
C GLU A 246 4.83 10.71 7.11
N ILE A 247 4.79 11.23 5.89
CA ILE A 247 3.58 11.38 5.07
C ILE A 247 3.77 10.65 3.74
N ASP A 248 2.94 9.62 3.51
CA ASP A 248 2.75 9.01 2.20
C ASP A 248 1.66 9.76 1.45
N ALA A 249 1.97 10.23 0.23
CA ALA A 249 1.07 11.02 -0.60
C ALA A 249 0.84 10.36 -1.96
N PHE A 250 -0.42 10.37 -2.39
CA PHE A 250 -0.87 9.81 -3.67
C PHE A 250 -1.58 10.90 -4.46
N ALA A 251 -1.09 11.16 -5.68
CA ALA A 251 -1.62 12.21 -6.53
C ALA A 251 -2.17 11.64 -7.85
N HIS A 252 -3.28 12.22 -8.30
CA HIS A 252 -3.86 11.97 -9.63
C HIS A 252 -3.40 13.06 -10.59
N VAL A 253 -2.59 12.67 -11.56
CA VAL A 253 -1.89 13.55 -12.51
C VAL A 253 -2.20 13.07 -13.95
N PRO A 254 -3.44 13.29 -14.44
CA PRO A 254 -3.80 12.96 -15.81
C PRO A 254 -2.92 13.72 -16.81
N LYS A 255 -2.65 13.09 -17.97
CA LYS A 255 -1.85 13.67 -19.05
C LYS A 255 -2.58 14.79 -19.78
#